data_AF-A0A0M3HFP2-F1
#
_entry.id   AF-A0A0M3HFP2-F1
#
_cell.length_a   1.000
_cell.length_b   1.000
_cell.length_c   1.000
_cell.angle_alpha   90.00
_cell.angle_beta   90.00
_cell.angle_gamma   90.00
#
_symmetry.space_group_name_H-M   'P 1'
#
loop_
_entity.id
_entity.type
_entity.pdbx_description
1 polymer ?
#
loop_
_entity_poly.entity_id
_entity_poly.type
_entity_poly.pdbx_seq_one_letter_code
_entity_poly.pdbx_strand_id
1 'polypeptide(L)'
;MINYALKGTFALLDSSPETIDEFIRCLRTYRPHGFWQLIRYIAAELGRKIAQRWNTIRLEDVLRYLRLSMRHQFRELFTRTVVIIANVHYSTFVRDYNSNSTGEQLEIYKELKDSSIPVDGNVLRKIESTYHSGRNTKRILRCKKSDYCER
;
A
#
# COMPACT_ATOMS: atom_id res chain seq x y z
N MET A 1 2.10 24.45 10.81
CA MET A 1 2.75 24.33 9.48
C MET A 1 4.24 24.68 9.50
N ILE A 2 4.66 25.88 9.94
CA ILE A 2 6.08 26.29 10.01
C ILE A 2 6.92 25.39 10.95
N ASN A 3 6.32 24.86 12.03
CA ASN A 3 7.00 23.96 12.97
C ASN A 3 7.58 22.68 12.33
N TYR A 4 7.03 22.18 11.22
CA TYR A 4 7.52 20.95 10.57
C TYR A 4 8.66 21.21 9.59
N ALA A 5 8.68 22.38 8.94
CA ALA A 5 9.81 22.83 8.15
C ALA A 5 11.04 23.11 9.03
N LEU A 6 10.84 23.50 10.30
CA LEU A 6 11.89 23.83 11.26
C LEU A 6 12.37 22.66 12.15
N LYS A 7 11.52 21.67 12.48
CA LYS A 7 11.90 20.56 13.39
C LYS A 7 12.47 19.31 12.68
N GLY A 8 12.56 19.33 11.35
CA GLY A 8 13.08 18.23 10.55
C GLY A 8 12.01 17.23 10.12
N THR A 9 12.18 16.70 8.92
CA THR A 9 11.32 15.71 8.24
C THR A 9 11.20 14.36 8.96
N PHE A 10 11.93 14.14 10.05
CA PHE A 10 12.03 12.86 10.75
C PHE A 10 10.77 12.49 11.55
N ALA A 11 10.13 13.44 12.24
CA ALA A 11 8.90 13.17 12.99
C ALA A 11 7.66 12.98 12.08
N LEU A 12 7.74 13.41 10.83
CA LEU A 12 6.65 13.32 9.87
C LEU A 12 6.37 11.87 9.44
N LEU A 13 7.41 11.05 9.29
CA LEU A 13 7.27 9.66 8.85
C LEU A 13 6.55 8.79 9.90
N ASP A 14 6.50 9.27 11.15
CA ASP A 14 5.73 8.67 12.24
C ASP A 14 4.31 9.21 12.41
N SER A 15 3.95 10.22 11.63
CA SER A 15 2.59 10.76 11.60
C SER A 15 1.61 9.84 10.86
N SER A 16 0.32 10.14 10.97
CA SER A 16 -0.71 9.38 10.26
C SER A 16 -0.60 9.55 8.74
N PRO A 17 -1.12 8.59 7.95
CA PRO A 17 -1.14 8.70 6.48
C PRO A 17 -1.76 10.01 5.98
N GLU A 18 -2.77 10.54 6.66
CA GLU A 18 -3.46 11.78 6.30
C GLU A 18 -2.56 13.01 6.46
N THR A 19 -1.80 13.09 7.56
CA THR A 19 -0.82 14.16 7.76
C THR A 19 0.30 14.11 6.72
N ILE A 20 0.74 12.90 6.37
CA ILE A 20 1.76 12.70 5.34
C ILE A 20 1.23 13.11 3.96
N ASP A 21 -0.02 12.77 3.63
CA ASP A 21 -0.71 13.19 2.41
C ASP A 21 -0.77 14.71 2.28
N GLU A 22 -1.21 15.41 3.35
CA GLU A 22 -1.25 16.88 3.38
C GLU A 22 0.13 17.47 3.13
N PHE A 23 1.17 16.94 3.80
CA PHE A 23 2.53 17.40 3.60
C PHE A 23 3.03 17.20 2.17
N ILE A 24 2.77 16.03 1.56
CA ILE A 24 3.17 15.77 0.18
C ILE A 24 2.42 16.69 -0.79
N ARG A 25 1.14 16.99 -0.53
CA ARG A 25 0.40 18.00 -1.30
C ARG A 25 1.09 19.36 -1.21
N CYS A 26 1.49 19.80 -0.03
CA CYS A 26 2.25 21.03 0.13
C CYS A 26 3.57 20.99 -0.65
N LEU A 27 4.36 19.92 -0.54
CA LEU A 27 5.61 19.78 -1.30
C LEU A 27 5.39 19.86 -2.81
N ARG A 28 4.33 19.24 -3.32
CA ARG A 28 3.97 19.24 -4.75
C ARG A 28 3.55 20.63 -5.23
N THR A 29 2.90 21.42 -4.38
CA THR A 29 2.51 22.80 -4.67
C THR A 29 3.71 23.73 -4.68
N TYR A 30 4.56 23.71 -3.65
CA TYR A 30 5.67 24.66 -3.51
C TYR A 30 6.93 24.26 -4.28
N ARG A 31 7.12 22.97 -4.58
CA ARG A 31 8.29 22.40 -5.29
C ARG A 31 9.63 22.99 -4.81
N PRO A 32 9.98 22.82 -3.52
CA PRO A 32 11.23 23.34 -2.98
C PRO A 32 12.46 22.73 -3.68
N HIS A 33 13.63 23.35 -3.50
CA HIS A 33 14.89 22.77 -3.97
C HIS A 33 15.08 21.35 -3.40
N GLY A 34 15.52 20.41 -4.22
CA GLY A 34 15.63 18.99 -3.84
C GLY A 34 14.28 18.25 -3.74
N PHE A 35 13.17 18.83 -4.21
CA PHE A 35 11.83 18.23 -4.16
C PHE A 35 11.79 16.73 -4.52
N TRP A 36 12.39 16.34 -5.65
CA TRP A 36 12.38 14.95 -6.09
C TRP A 36 13.16 14.01 -5.18
N GLN A 37 14.25 14.48 -4.57
CA GLN A 37 15.02 13.71 -3.60
C GLN A 37 14.19 13.48 -2.34
N LEU A 38 13.51 14.53 -1.86
CA LEU A 38 12.63 14.45 -0.70
C LEU A 38 11.44 13.51 -0.95
N ILE A 39 10.78 13.60 -2.11
CA ILE A 39 9.68 12.70 -2.48
C ILE A 39 10.14 11.24 -2.53
N ARG A 40 11.30 10.97 -3.13
CA ARG A 40 11.89 9.62 -3.19
C ARG A 40 12.22 9.10 -1.80
N TYR A 41 12.82 9.93 -0.95
CA TYR A 41 13.12 9.59 0.44
C TYR A 41 11.86 9.21 1.20
N ILE A 42 10.81 10.04 1.15
CA ILE A 42 9.52 9.76 1.80
C ILE A 42 8.94 8.43 1.30
N ALA A 43 8.86 8.24 -0.01
CA ALA A 43 8.32 7.00 -0.58
C ALA A 43 9.08 5.75 -0.12
N ALA A 44 10.42 5.81 -0.08
CA ALA A 44 11.27 4.71 0.35
C ALA A 44 11.13 4.40 1.86
N GLU A 45 11.08 5.44 2.70
CA GLU A 45 10.90 5.28 4.14
C GLU A 45 9.53 4.71 4.49
N LEU A 46 8.45 5.20 3.87
CA LEU A 46 7.12 4.63 4.04
C LEU A 46 7.08 3.16 3.60
N GLY A 47 7.73 2.84 2.48
CA GLY A 47 7.84 1.47 1.98
C GLY A 47 8.58 0.55 2.97
N ARG A 48 9.65 1.05 3.61
CA ARG A 48 10.38 0.33 4.66
C ARG A 48 9.52 0.13 5.91
N LYS A 49 8.86 1.18 6.39
CA LYS A 49 8.00 1.13 7.59
C LYS A 49 6.87 0.11 7.45
N ILE A 50 6.19 0.12 6.31
CA ILE A 50 5.13 -0.87 6.04
C ILE A 50 5.70 -2.29 5.96
N ALA A 51 6.83 -2.47 5.29
CA ALA A 51 7.46 -3.78 5.19
C ALA A 51 7.95 -4.32 6.54
N GLN A 52 8.37 -3.48 7.48
CA GLN A 52 8.75 -3.91 8.83
C GLN A 52 7.56 -4.36 9.67
N ARG A 53 6.38 -3.76 9.45
CA ARG A 53 5.16 -4.02 10.23
C ARG A 53 4.15 -4.91 9.50
N TRP A 54 4.57 -5.60 8.45
CA TRP A 54 3.69 -6.27 7.48
C TRP A 54 2.71 -7.28 8.09
N ASN A 55 3.05 -7.90 9.23
CA ASN A 55 2.25 -8.90 9.92
C ASN A 55 1.41 -8.34 11.09
N THR A 56 1.70 -7.11 11.56
CA THR A 56 1.02 -6.48 12.70
C THR A 56 0.18 -5.27 12.30
N ILE A 57 0.39 -4.73 11.09
CA ILE A 57 -0.34 -3.58 10.57
C ILE A 57 -1.81 -3.96 10.34
N ARG A 58 -2.73 -3.03 10.64
CA ARG A 58 -4.16 -3.25 10.43
C ARG A 58 -4.52 -3.00 8.97
N LEU A 59 -5.56 -3.68 8.48
CA LEU A 59 -6.01 -3.55 7.09
C LEU A 59 -6.37 -2.10 6.75
N GLU A 60 -7.02 -1.37 7.67
CA GLU A 60 -7.41 0.03 7.45
C GLU A 60 -6.18 0.92 7.17
N ASP A 61 -5.10 0.73 7.94
CA ASP A 61 -3.85 1.47 7.77
C ASP A 61 -3.18 1.13 6.43
N VAL A 62 -3.16 -0.15 6.05
CA VAL A 62 -2.60 -0.58 4.75
C VAL A 62 -3.40 0.03 3.59
N LEU A 63 -4.73 0.09 3.70
CA LEU A 63 -5.59 0.71 2.68
C LEU A 63 -5.37 2.23 2.59
N ARG A 64 -5.14 2.92 3.71
CA ARG A 64 -4.77 4.34 3.71
C ARG A 64 -3.44 4.57 3.00
N TYR A 65 -2.43 3.74 3.26
CA TYR A 65 -1.17 3.81 2.53
C TYR A 65 -1.30 3.44 1.04
N LEU A 66 -2.20 2.51 0.69
CA LEU A 66 -2.53 2.20 -0.69
C LEU A 66 -3.11 3.43 -1.41
N ARG A 67 -4.11 4.09 -0.82
CA ARG A 67 -4.69 5.33 -1.37
C ARG A 67 -3.65 6.45 -1.53
N LEU A 68 -2.83 6.65 -0.49
CA LEU A 68 -1.72 7.61 -0.54
C LEU A 68 -0.76 7.30 -1.70
N SER A 69 -0.40 6.03 -1.86
CA SER A 69 0.50 5.59 -2.93
C SER A 69 -0.09 5.79 -4.33
N MET A 70 -1.40 5.60 -4.49
CA MET A 70 -2.11 5.85 -5.74
C MET A 70 -2.13 7.34 -6.06
N ARG A 71 -2.57 8.16 -5.10
CA ARG A 71 -2.70 9.62 -5.25
C ARG A 71 -1.38 10.30 -5.60
N HIS A 72 -0.28 9.83 -5.02
CA HIS A 72 1.05 10.40 -5.25
C HIS A 72 1.93 9.58 -6.18
N GLN A 73 1.40 8.51 -6.79
CA GLN A 73 2.10 7.64 -7.74
C GLN A 73 3.39 7.02 -7.17
N PHE A 74 3.39 6.66 -5.88
CA PHE A 74 4.51 5.97 -5.24
C PHE A 74 4.47 4.49 -5.58
N ARG A 75 5.05 4.13 -6.74
CA ARG A 75 5.00 2.78 -7.30
C ARG A 75 5.46 1.69 -6.34
N GLU A 76 6.59 1.91 -5.65
CA GLU A 76 7.11 0.90 -4.73
C GLU A 76 6.21 0.70 -3.51
N LEU A 77 5.72 1.80 -2.93
CA LEU A 77 4.78 1.76 -1.83
C LEU A 77 3.48 1.04 -2.23
N PHE A 78 2.98 1.35 -3.42
CA PHE A 78 1.81 0.71 -4.03
C PHE A 78 1.98 -0.81 -4.16
N THR A 79 3.09 -1.27 -4.74
CA THR A 79 3.33 -2.70 -4.89
C THR A 79 3.42 -3.40 -3.53
N ARG A 80 4.10 -2.79 -2.55
CA ARG A 80 4.24 -3.35 -1.20
C ARG A 80 2.89 -3.47 -0.49
N THR A 81 2.04 -2.45 -0.53
CA THR A 81 0.71 -2.49 0.10
C THR A 81 -0.20 -3.52 -0.56
N VAL A 82 -0.20 -3.61 -1.89
CA VAL A 82 -0.95 -4.65 -2.62
C VAL A 82 -0.50 -6.05 -2.22
N VAL A 83 0.81 -6.30 -2.14
CA VAL A 83 1.35 -7.60 -1.73
C VAL A 83 0.93 -7.96 -0.30
N ILE A 84 0.90 -6.98 0.62
CA ILE A 84 0.48 -7.20 2.01
C ILE A 84 -1.02 -7.49 2.07
N ILE A 85 -1.86 -6.71 1.40
CA ILE A 85 -3.31 -6.98 1.34
C ILE A 85 -3.55 -8.37 0.79
N ALA A 86 -2.93 -8.72 -0.34
CA ALA A 86 -3.08 -10.02 -0.96
C ALA A 86 -2.61 -11.17 -0.04
N ASN A 87 -1.47 -11.06 0.64
CA ASN A 87 -0.93 -12.20 1.38
C ASN A 87 -1.41 -12.32 2.83
N VAL A 88 -1.80 -11.21 3.46
CA VAL A 88 -2.11 -11.14 4.89
C VAL A 88 -3.59 -10.90 5.13
N HIS A 89 -4.19 -9.95 4.41
CA HIS A 89 -5.53 -9.44 4.72
C HIS A 89 -6.61 -9.80 3.70
N TYR A 90 -6.31 -10.61 2.68
CA TYR A 90 -7.18 -10.80 1.52
C TYR A 90 -8.59 -11.26 1.87
N SER A 91 -8.74 -12.21 2.80
CA SER A 91 -10.05 -12.70 3.23
C SER A 91 -10.90 -11.61 3.87
N THR A 92 -10.31 -10.83 4.77
CA THR A 92 -10.97 -9.71 5.45
C THR A 92 -11.30 -8.61 4.44
N PHE A 93 -10.37 -8.30 3.53
CA PHE A 93 -10.55 -7.30 2.49
C PHE A 93 -11.76 -7.61 1.60
N VAL A 94 -11.85 -8.83 1.05
CA VAL A 94 -12.97 -9.22 0.17
C VAL A 94 -14.31 -9.23 0.93
N ARG A 95 -14.30 -9.64 2.20
CA ARG A 95 -15.50 -9.68 3.04
C ARG A 95 -16.03 -8.30 3.39
N ASP A 96 -15.13 -7.36 3.72
CA ASP A 96 -15.52 -6.08 4.33
C ASP A 96 -15.54 -4.92 3.31
N TYR A 97 -14.82 -5.03 2.19
CA TYR A 97 -14.73 -4.01 1.13
C TYR A 97 -15.26 -4.54 -0.20
N ASN A 98 -16.58 -4.45 -0.39
CA ASN A 98 -17.25 -4.91 -1.60
C ASN A 98 -18.43 -3.99 -1.98
N SER A 99 -19.19 -4.38 -3.01
CA SER A 99 -20.32 -3.60 -3.53
C SER A 99 -21.48 -3.43 -2.54
N ASN A 100 -21.56 -4.30 -1.53
CA ASN A 100 -22.63 -4.31 -0.54
C ASN A 100 -22.21 -3.61 0.76
N SER A 101 -20.95 -3.20 0.89
CA SER A 101 -20.46 -2.41 2.01
C SER A 101 -21.14 -1.03 2.04
N THR A 102 -21.08 -0.35 3.19
CA THR A 102 -21.61 1.00 3.38
C THR A 102 -20.55 1.93 3.96
N GLY A 103 -20.76 3.25 3.85
CA GLY A 103 -19.84 4.27 4.38
C GLY A 103 -18.44 4.24 3.72
N GLU A 104 -17.40 4.43 4.54
CA GLU A 104 -16.00 4.54 4.10
C GLU A 104 -15.51 3.30 3.33
N GLN A 105 -15.99 2.10 3.71
CA GLN A 105 -15.61 0.86 3.03
C GLN A 105 -16.08 0.82 1.58
N LEU A 106 -17.30 1.30 1.32
CA LEU A 106 -17.85 1.38 -0.03
C LEU A 106 -17.12 2.43 -0.87
N GLU A 107 -16.75 3.56 -0.27
CA GLU A 107 -15.98 4.60 -0.95
C GLU A 107 -14.61 4.09 -1.37
N ILE A 108 -13.91 3.40 -0.48
CA ILE A 108 -12.62 2.76 -0.79
C ILE A 108 -12.82 1.72 -1.90
N TYR A 109 -13.83 0.86 -1.79
CA TYR A 109 -14.11 -0.14 -2.83
C TYR A 109 -14.32 0.50 -4.21
N LYS A 110 -15.12 1.57 -4.29
CA LYS A 110 -15.35 2.31 -5.55
C LYS A 110 -14.06 2.95 -6.07
N GLU A 111 -13.29 3.62 -5.21
CA GLU A 111 -12.00 4.22 -5.58
C GLU A 111 -11.04 3.16 -6.16
N LEU A 112 -10.96 1.97 -5.54
CA LEU A 112 -10.13 0.87 -6.04
C LEU A 112 -10.68 0.25 -7.31
N LYS A 113 -12.01 0.21 -7.49
CA LYS A 113 -12.65 -0.33 -8.70
C LYS A 113 -12.45 0.58 -9.91
N ASP A 114 -12.58 1.88 -9.69
CA ASP A 114 -12.52 2.92 -10.72
C ASP A 114 -11.08 3.38 -11.01
N SER A 115 -10.13 2.93 -10.18
CA SER A 115 -8.70 3.14 -10.42
C SER A 115 -8.26 2.54 -11.75
N SER A 116 -7.37 3.25 -12.44
CA SER A 116 -6.74 2.75 -13.67
C SER A 116 -5.27 2.41 -13.39
N ILE A 117 -4.93 1.13 -13.54
CA ILE A 117 -3.55 0.65 -13.50
C ILE A 117 -3.18 0.13 -14.89
N PRO A 118 -2.00 0.49 -15.42
CA PRO A 118 -1.47 -0.15 -16.62
C PRO A 118 -1.45 -1.68 -16.45
N VAL A 119 -1.89 -2.42 -17.47
CA VAL A 119 -1.88 -3.89 -17.56
C VAL A 119 -2.97 -4.61 -16.75
N ASP A 120 -3.15 -4.28 -15.47
CA ASP A 120 -4.05 -5.02 -14.57
C ASP A 120 -5.50 -4.48 -14.55
N GLY A 121 -5.76 -3.37 -15.26
CA GLY A 121 -7.07 -2.73 -15.33
C GLY A 121 -7.31 -1.85 -14.11
N ASN A 122 -7.55 -2.46 -12.94
CA ASN A 122 -7.78 -1.74 -11.68
C ASN A 122 -7.07 -2.40 -10.49
N VAL A 123 -7.03 -1.68 -9.37
CA VAL A 123 -6.35 -2.13 -8.15
C VAL A 123 -6.97 -3.41 -7.58
N LEU A 124 -8.30 -3.57 -7.67
CA LEU A 124 -8.97 -4.77 -7.18
C LEU A 124 -8.47 -6.03 -7.90
N ARG A 125 -8.44 -6.00 -9.23
CA ARG A 125 -7.92 -7.10 -10.06
C ARG A 125 -6.44 -7.35 -9.80
N LYS A 126 -5.66 -6.30 -9.53
CA LYS A 126 -4.25 -6.45 -9.15
C LYS A 126 -4.11 -7.23 -7.85
N ILE A 127 -4.89 -6.88 -6.82
CA ILE A 127 -4.86 -7.54 -5.51
C ILE A 127 -5.26 -9.01 -5.66
N GLU A 128 -6.34 -9.29 -6.40
CA GLU A 128 -6.83 -10.64 -6.69
C GLU A 128 -5.77 -11.49 -7.43
N SER A 129 -5.23 -10.97 -8.54
CA SER A 129 -4.18 -11.63 -9.31
C SER A 129 -2.94 -11.94 -8.46
N THR A 130 -2.54 -10.99 -7.60
CA THR A 130 -1.40 -11.15 -6.67
C THR A 130 -1.69 -12.24 -5.63
N TYR A 131 -2.91 -12.30 -5.09
CA TYR A 131 -3.32 -13.35 -4.15
C TYR A 131 -3.26 -14.74 -4.77
N HIS A 132 -3.86 -14.91 -5.95
CA HIS A 132 -3.86 -16.20 -6.64
C HIS A 132 -2.47 -16.65 -7.05
N SER A 133 -1.63 -15.74 -7.56
CA SER A 133 -0.23 -16.01 -7.89
C SER A 133 0.57 -16.45 -6.65
N GLY A 134 0.37 -15.76 -5.52
CA GLY A 134 0.99 -16.13 -4.25
C GLY A 134 0.56 -17.51 -3.74
N ARG A 135 -0.74 -17.82 -3.83
CA ARG A 135 -1.29 -19.13 -3.43
C ARG A 135 -0.76 -20.27 -4.30
N ASN A 136 -0.70 -20.07 -5.62
CA ASN A 136 -0.14 -21.04 -6.56
C ASN A 136 1.34 -21.32 -6.27
N THR A 137 2.12 -20.26 -6.02
CA THR A 137 3.55 -20.39 -5.66
C THR A 137 3.74 -21.18 -4.37
N LYS A 138 2.96 -20.87 -3.32
CA LYS A 138 2.98 -21.62 -2.06
C LYS A 138 2.63 -23.10 -2.27
N ARG A 139 1.66 -23.41 -3.15
CA ARG A 139 1.30 -24.79 -3.49
C ARG A 139 2.46 -25.54 -4.15
N ILE A 140 3.08 -24.93 -5.17
CA ILE A 140 4.23 -25.53 -5.88
C ILE A 140 5.40 -25.79 -4.93
N LEU A 141 5.73 -24.83 -4.07
CA LEU A 141 6.80 -24.97 -3.08
C LEU A 141 6.52 -26.07 -2.05
N ARG A 142 5.24 -26.26 -1.65
CA ARG A 142 4.84 -27.36 -0.77
C ARG A 142 4.98 -28.73 -1.43
N CYS A 143 4.55 -28.88 -2.68
CA CYS A 143 4.70 -30.14 -3.44
C CYS A 143 6.18 -30.54 -3.54
N LYS A 144 7.05 -29.61 -3.93
CA LYS A 144 8.50 -29.87 -3.99
C LYS A 144 9.07 -30.32 -2.65
N LYS A 145 8.63 -29.75 -1.53
CA LYS A 145 9.11 -30.14 -0.19
C LYS A 145 8.67 -31.56 0.21
N SER A 146 7.52 -32.03 -0.28
CA SER A 146 7.05 -33.41 -0.08
C SER A 146 7.89 -34.42 -0.87
N ASP A 147 8.21 -34.09 -2.13
CA ASP A 147 8.97 -34.97 -3.03
C ASP A 147 10.43 -35.21 -2.58
N TYR A 148 10.97 -34.35 -1.70
CA TYR A 148 12.29 -34.51 -1.10
C TYR A 148 12.27 -35.14 0.30
N CYS A 149 11.10 -35.36 0.91
CA CYS A 149 10.98 -36.00 2.24
C CYS A 149 10.59 -37.48 2.18
N GLU A 150 10.35 -38.04 0.98
CA GLU A 150 10.07 -39.47 0.75
C GLU A 150 11.30 -40.24 0.20
N ARG A 151 12.51 -39.82 0.55
CA ARG A 151 13.75 -40.57 0.27
C ARG A 151 14.59 -40.77 1.53
#